data_AF-A0A1B8PKP4-F1
#
_entry.id   AF-A0A1B8PKP4-F1
#
_cell.length_a   1.000
_cell.length_b   1.000
_cell.length_c   1.000
_cell.angle_alpha   90.00
_cell.angle_beta   90.00
_cell.angle_gamma   90.00
#
_symmetry.space_group_name_H-M   'P 1'
#
loop_
_entity.id
_entity.type
_entity.pdbx_description
1 polymer ?
#
loop_
_entity_poly.entity_id
_entity_poly.type
_entity_poly.pdbx_seq_one_letter_code
_entity_poly.pdbx_strand_id
1 'polypeptide(L)'
;MNNLPQIAPQGNLVIADTTIHMVDGLYSLNDLHRASGRKGKHRPSLFVANQETQALIREIELENPKAGIPALAIKTVHGGHHRGTYVCKELVYRYAMWISPKFSLMVIRTFDDLVQQQVMQNYTLLDQYNKAVLEFEKLSDVASEAGRMLNLAGKRFKPKAKQKVIELSIKIQPYLPFSDFGGVR
;
A
#
# COMPACT_ATOMS: atom_id res chain seq x y z
N MET A 1 -18.84 1.81 -1.58
CA MET A 1 -18.38 3.16 -1.94
C MET A 1 -16.87 3.20 -1.80
N ASN A 2 -16.19 3.01 -2.93
CA ASN A 2 -14.80 3.34 -3.26
C ASN A 2 -13.80 3.43 -2.11
N ASN A 3 -13.33 2.27 -1.65
CA ASN A 3 -11.97 2.17 -1.13
C ASN A 3 -11.03 2.32 -2.33
N LEU A 4 -10.53 3.54 -2.58
CA LEU A 4 -9.16 3.65 -3.10
C LEU A 4 -8.33 2.73 -2.20
N PRO A 5 -7.58 1.78 -2.77
CA PRO A 5 -6.92 0.81 -1.94
C PRO A 5 -5.89 1.62 -1.12
N GLN A 6 -6.17 1.82 0.18
CA GLN A 6 -5.18 2.25 1.15
C GLN A 6 -4.22 1.08 1.27
N ILE A 7 -3.37 0.94 0.27
CA ILE A 7 -2.36 -0.11 0.24
C ILE A 7 -1.26 0.45 1.13
N ALA A 8 -1.45 0.26 2.43
CA ALA A 8 -0.32 0.24 3.33
C ALA A 8 0.69 -0.75 2.70
N PRO A 9 1.94 -0.34 2.44
CA PRO A 9 2.93 -1.26 1.92
C PRO A 9 2.97 -2.48 2.83
N GLN A 10 2.84 -3.67 2.24
CA GLN A 10 2.90 -4.96 2.95
C GLN A 10 4.33 -5.29 3.45
N GLY A 11 5.22 -4.29 3.45
CA GLY A 11 6.58 -4.36 3.94
C GLY A 11 6.82 -3.28 4.99
N ASN A 12 7.65 -3.58 5.97
CA ASN A 12 8.07 -2.62 6.97
C ASN A 12 8.75 -1.42 6.30
N LEU A 13 8.19 -0.22 6.46
CA LEU A 13 8.85 1.02 6.04
C LEU A 13 10.11 1.22 6.88
N VAL A 14 11.28 1.29 6.25
CA VAL A 14 12.57 1.51 6.92
C VAL A 14 13.16 2.84 6.44
N ILE A 15 13.47 3.73 7.39
CA ILE A 15 14.11 5.02 7.13
C ILE A 15 15.35 5.13 8.02
N ALA A 16 16.53 5.39 7.45
CA ALA A 16 17.80 5.45 8.19
C ALA A 16 17.99 4.26 9.16
N ASP A 17 17.81 3.04 8.64
CA ASP A 17 17.91 1.78 9.40
C ASP A 17 16.91 1.63 10.55
N THR A 18 15.88 2.47 10.59
CA THR A 18 14.83 2.43 11.59
C THR A 18 13.51 2.00 10.97
N THR A 19 12.94 0.91 11.46
CA THR A 19 11.57 0.51 11.14
C THR A 19 10.58 1.54 11.67
N ILE A 20 9.71 2.03 10.79
CA ILE A 20 8.63 2.96 11.08
C ILE A 20 7.34 2.15 11.19
N HIS A 21 6.79 2.08 12.40
CA HIS A 21 5.56 1.33 12.62
C HIS A 21 4.35 2.11 12.11
N MET A 22 3.33 1.36 11.69
CA MET A 22 2.04 1.89 11.27
C MET A 22 0.91 1.39 12.14
N VAL A 23 -0.04 2.28 12.43
CA VAL A 23 -1.30 1.96 13.12
C VAL A 23 -2.42 2.62 12.33
N ASP A 24 -3.40 1.84 11.87
CA ASP A 24 -4.56 2.33 11.11
C ASP A 24 -4.18 3.20 9.89
N GLY A 25 -3.11 2.85 9.19
CA GLY A 25 -2.62 3.61 8.03
C GLY A 25 -1.76 4.85 8.38
N LEU A 26 -1.52 5.12 9.66
CA LEU A 26 -0.72 6.26 10.14
C LEU A 26 0.67 5.83 10.60
N TYR A 27 1.68 6.65 10.32
CA TYR A 27 3.10 6.39 10.60
C TYR A 27 3.54 6.98 11.94
N SER A 28 4.36 6.23 12.69
CA SER A 28 4.89 6.64 14.00
C SER A 28 5.90 7.81 13.90
N LEU A 29 5.53 8.98 14.44
CA LEU A 29 6.45 10.11 14.61
C LEU A 29 7.58 9.79 15.60
N ASN A 30 7.34 8.91 16.57
CA ASN A 30 8.37 8.50 17.53
C ASN A 30 9.50 7.72 16.84
N ASP A 31 9.15 6.88 15.86
CA ASP A 31 10.14 6.14 15.08
C ASP A 31 10.88 7.08 14.12
N LEU A 32 10.20 8.05 13.51
CA LEU A 32 10.82 9.10 12.70
C LEU A 32 11.77 9.98 13.52
N HIS A 33 11.40 10.30 14.77
CA HIS A 33 12.27 11.02 15.70
C HIS A 33 13.52 10.21 16.04
N ARG A 34 13.38 8.89 16.17
CA ARG A 34 14.52 7.97 16.34
C ARG A 34 15.41 7.95 15.10
N ALA A 35 14.82 7.77 13.91
CA ALA A 35 15.53 7.74 12.63
C ALA A 35 16.31 9.04 12.33
N SER A 36 15.79 10.18 12.78
CA SER A 36 16.42 11.50 12.59
C SER A 36 17.48 11.88 13.64
N GLY A 37 17.78 10.99 14.59
CA GLY A 37 18.85 11.18 15.59
C GLY A 37 18.40 11.79 16.93
N ARG A 38 17.10 11.69 17.29
CA ARG A 38 16.56 11.97 18.63
C ARG A 38 16.88 13.35 19.25
N LYS A 39 17.16 14.36 18.43
CA LYS A 39 17.45 15.72 18.93
C LYS A 39 16.24 16.30 19.68
N GLY A 40 16.48 16.87 20.86
CA GLY A 40 15.41 17.39 21.73
C GLY A 40 14.54 18.48 21.07
N LYS A 41 15.14 19.33 20.24
CA LYS A 41 14.42 20.36 19.47
C LYS A 41 13.44 19.82 18.42
N HIS A 42 13.57 18.55 18.04
CA HIS A 42 12.72 17.90 17.03
C HIS A 42 11.71 16.94 17.64
N ARG A 43 11.40 17.05 18.94
CA ARG A 43 10.44 16.15 19.60
C ARG A 43 9.06 16.20 18.91
N PRO A 44 8.36 15.06 18.75
CA PRO A 44 7.02 15.03 18.17
C PRO A 44 6.03 15.97 18.86
N SER A 45 6.10 16.13 20.19
CA SER A 45 5.24 17.08 20.92
C SER A 45 5.41 18.54 20.48
N LEU A 46 6.65 18.96 20.19
CA LEU A 46 6.94 20.31 19.68
C LEU A 46 6.45 20.49 18.25
N PHE A 47 6.59 19.45 17.43
CA PHE A 47 6.09 19.46 16.05
C PHE A 47 4.58 19.61 16.00
N VAL A 48 3.86 18.84 16.80
CA VAL A 48 2.38 18.89 16.86
C VAL A 48 1.91 20.24 17.38
N ALA A 49 2.59 20.84 18.35
CA ALA A 49 2.23 22.16 18.87
C ALA A 49 2.55 23.33 17.90
N ASN A 50 3.29 23.09 16.82
CA ASN A 50 3.66 24.13 15.86
C ASN A 50 2.42 24.66 15.11
N GLN A 51 2.29 25.99 15.02
CA GLN A 51 1.15 26.66 14.37
C GLN A 51 0.97 26.27 12.90
N GLU A 52 2.06 26.15 12.14
CA GLU A 52 2.01 25.77 10.73
C GLU A 52 1.61 24.30 10.57
N THR A 53 2.04 23.42 11.49
CA THR A 53 1.60 22.02 11.51
C THR A 53 0.10 21.93 11.83
N GLN A 54 -0.39 22.70 12.80
CA GLN A 54 -1.81 22.76 13.14
C GLN A 54 -2.66 23.30 11.98
N ALA A 55 -2.17 24.30 11.25
CA ALA A 55 -2.81 24.76 10.03
C ALA A 55 -2.89 23.64 8.98
N LEU A 56 -1.79 22.94 8.72
CA LEU A 56 -1.76 21.82 7.78
C LEU A 56 -2.69 20.67 8.18
N ILE A 57 -2.75 20.31 9.47
CA ILE A 57 -3.68 19.29 9.99
C ILE A 57 -5.11 19.66 9.63
N ARG A 58 -5.51 20.92 9.86
CA ARG A 58 -6.86 21.40 9.52
C ARG A 58 -7.15 21.29 8.04
N GLU A 59 -6.22 21.71 7.17
CA GLU A 59 -6.41 21.59 5.72
C GLU A 59 -6.58 20.12 5.29
N ILE A 60 -5.76 19.20 5.81
CA ILE A 60 -5.87 17.77 5.52
C ILE A 60 -7.23 17.21 5.96
N GLU A 61 -7.70 17.58 7.14
CA GLU A 61 -8.98 17.11 7.67
C GLU A 61 -10.17 17.70 6.89
N LEU A 62 -10.05 18.94 6.38
CA LEU A 62 -11.06 19.60 5.55
C LEU A 62 -11.16 19.01 4.13
N GLU A 63 -10.06 18.56 3.54
CA GLU A 63 -10.05 17.94 2.20
C GLU A 63 -10.59 16.51 2.21
N ASN A 64 -10.53 15.82 3.36
CA ASN A 64 -10.88 14.40 3.48
C ASN A 64 -12.24 14.04 4.16
N PRO A 65 -13.34 14.82 4.07
CA PRO A 65 -14.61 14.46 4.72
C PRO A 65 -15.39 13.34 3.99
N LYS A 66 -14.91 12.81 2.86
CA LYS A 66 -15.71 11.98 1.93
C LYS A 66 -15.73 10.47 2.18
N ALA A 67 -15.10 9.95 3.23
CA ALA A 67 -14.96 8.50 3.43
C ALA A 67 -15.78 7.88 4.57
N GLY A 68 -16.78 8.59 5.13
CA GLY A 68 -17.63 8.06 6.22
C GLY A 68 -16.90 7.79 7.56
N ILE A 69 -15.58 7.94 7.56
CA ILE A 69 -14.66 7.94 8.68
C ILE A 69 -13.78 9.16 8.41
N PRO A 70 -13.67 10.15 9.32
CA PRO A 70 -12.74 11.26 9.13
C PRO A 70 -11.35 10.69 8.90
N ALA A 71 -10.71 11.00 7.77
CA ALA A 71 -9.33 10.60 7.55
C ALA A 71 -8.47 11.30 8.59
N LEU A 72 -8.16 10.57 9.66
CA LEU A 72 -7.53 11.12 10.83
C LEU A 72 -6.09 11.51 10.47
N ALA A 73 -5.80 12.81 10.39
CA ALA A 73 -4.46 13.29 10.05
C ALA A 73 -3.45 12.89 11.14
N ILE A 74 -3.88 12.88 12.40
CA ILE A 74 -3.04 12.58 13.56
C ILE A 74 -3.77 11.76 14.62
N LYS A 75 -3.11 10.73 15.14
CA LYS A 75 -3.56 9.89 16.25
C LYS A 75 -2.55 9.89 17.38
N THR A 76 -3.00 10.06 18.61
CA THR A 76 -2.14 9.81 19.78
C THR A 76 -2.62 8.57 20.52
N VAL A 77 -1.77 7.57 20.61
CA VAL A 77 -2.02 6.34 21.37
C VAL A 77 -1.40 6.49 22.76
N HIS A 78 -2.26 6.44 23.78
CA HIS A 78 -1.86 6.53 25.18
C HIS A 78 -1.73 5.11 25.77
N GLY A 79 -0.55 4.77 26.27
CA GLY A 79 -0.28 3.45 26.89
C GLY A 79 -0.02 2.31 25.89
N GLY A 80 0.36 1.15 26.43
CA GLY A 80 0.68 -0.06 25.66
C GLY A 80 2.01 -0.01 24.88
N HIS A 81 2.28 -1.09 24.14
CA HIS A 81 3.50 -1.23 23.33
C HIS A 81 3.55 -0.26 22.14
N HIS A 82 2.40 0.18 21.64
CA HIS A 82 2.28 1.08 20.49
C HIS A 82 2.10 2.55 20.89
N ARG A 83 2.53 2.93 22.10
CA ARG A 83 2.40 4.31 22.58
C ARG A 83 3.16 5.29 21.68
N GLY A 84 2.48 6.34 21.25
CA GLY A 84 3.11 7.40 20.47
C GLY A 84 2.13 8.24 19.68
N THR A 85 2.70 9.18 18.93
CA THR A 85 1.96 10.00 17.97
C THR A 85 2.15 9.41 16.58
N TYR A 86 1.04 9.15 15.89
CA TYR A 86 0.97 8.60 14.55
C TYR A 86 0.35 9.63 13.61
N VAL A 87 0.86 9.73 12.39
CA VAL A 87 0.43 10.76 11.44
C VAL A 87 0.30 10.23 10.02
N CYS A 88 -0.49 10.90 9.19
CA CYS A 88 -0.60 10.60 7.77
C CYS A 88 0.69 10.92 7.01
N LYS A 89 0.77 10.46 5.76
CA LYS A 89 1.97 10.57 4.90
C LYS A 89 2.42 12.02 4.70
N GLU A 90 1.49 12.95 4.52
CA GLU A 90 1.73 14.39 4.33
C GLU A 90 2.46 14.99 5.53
N LEU A 91 2.04 14.61 6.74
CA LEU A 91 2.67 15.06 7.98
C LEU A 91 4.04 14.40 8.21
N VAL A 92 4.27 13.19 7.69
CA VAL A 92 5.62 12.59 7.66
C VAL A 92 6.57 13.45 6.85
N TYR A 93 6.17 13.89 5.65
CA TYR A 93 6.97 14.80 4.84
C TYR A 93 7.22 16.13 5.54
N ARG A 94 6.17 16.73 6.09
CA ARG A 94 6.26 17.99 6.82
C ARG A 94 7.21 17.90 8.02
N TYR A 95 7.13 16.82 8.79
CA TYR A 95 8.03 16.56 9.92
C TYR A 95 9.48 16.41 9.44
N ALA A 96 9.71 15.68 8.36
CA ALA A 96 11.04 15.49 7.81
C ALA A 96 11.67 16.79 7.30
N MET A 97 10.88 17.64 6.62
CA MET A 97 11.27 18.99 6.19
C MET A 97 11.64 19.88 7.36
N TRP A 98 10.87 19.82 8.45
CA TRP A 98 11.14 20.58 9.68
C TRP A 98 12.44 20.13 10.37
N ILE A 99 12.81 18.86 10.27
CA ILE A 99 14.04 18.31 10.85
C ILE A 99 15.29 18.77 10.11
N SER A 100 15.39 18.50 8.80
CA SER A 100 16.52 18.91 7.96
C SER A 100 16.28 18.55 6.47
N PRO A 101 16.89 19.29 5.52
CA PRO A 101 16.85 18.95 4.10
C PRO A 101 17.37 17.54 3.78
N LYS A 102 18.44 17.11 4.45
CA LYS A 102 19.02 15.76 4.27
C LYS A 102 18.01 14.67 4.63
N PHE A 103 17.35 14.81 5.78
CA PHE A 103 16.36 13.82 6.23
C PHE A 103 15.10 13.87 5.36
N SER A 104 14.65 15.07 4.97
CA SER A 104 13.54 15.24 4.03
C SER A 104 13.79 14.52 2.70
N LEU A 105 14.96 14.71 2.08
CA LEU A 105 15.31 14.04 0.82
C LEU A 105 15.33 12.51 0.97
N MET A 106 15.82 12.00 2.10
CA MET A 106 15.81 10.57 2.38
C MET A 106 14.38 10.03 2.46
N VAL A 107 13.51 10.68 3.24
CA VAL A 107 12.10 10.28 3.36
C VAL A 107 11.41 10.29 2.01
N ILE A 108 11.57 11.35 1.21
CA ILE A 108 10.99 11.44 -0.14
C ILE A 108 11.41 10.24 -1.00
N ARG A 109 12.73 9.99 -1.09
CA ARG A 109 13.26 8.86 -1.88
C ARG A 109 12.75 7.52 -1.39
N THR A 110 12.69 7.30 -0.07
CA THR A 110 12.16 6.04 0.47
C THR A 110 10.69 5.82 0.08
N PHE A 111 9.87 6.87 0.13
CA PHE A 111 8.47 6.76 -0.31
C PHE A 111 8.33 6.58 -1.83
N ASP A 112 9.17 7.24 -2.63
CA ASP A 112 9.18 7.09 -4.09
C ASP A 112 9.61 5.66 -4.49
N ASP A 113 10.69 5.15 -3.88
CA ASP A 113 11.18 3.78 -4.10
C ASP A 113 10.11 2.75 -3.71
N LEU A 114 9.38 2.98 -2.62
CA LEU A 114 8.30 2.11 -2.17
C LEU A 114 7.15 2.05 -3.19
N VAL A 115 6.76 3.20 -3.74
CA VAL A 115 5.74 3.27 -4.81
C VAL A 115 6.26 2.57 -6.07
N GLN A 116 7.51 2.79 -6.47
CA GLN A 116 8.10 2.13 -7.63
C GLN A 116 8.15 0.60 -7.47
N GLN A 117 8.56 0.11 -6.29
CA GLN A 117 8.56 -1.31 -5.96
C GLN A 117 7.17 -1.92 -6.06
N GLN A 118 6.16 -1.24 -5.53
CA GLN A 118 4.77 -1.68 -5.61
C GLN A 118 4.27 -1.74 -7.06
N VAL A 119 4.58 -0.72 -7.86
CA VAL A 119 4.25 -0.69 -9.29
C VAL A 119 4.92 -1.86 -10.03
N MET A 120 6.20 -2.11 -9.79
CA MET A 120 6.92 -3.25 -10.39
C MET A 120 6.32 -4.60 -9.99
N GLN A 121 5.92 -4.77 -8.72
CA GLN A 121 5.25 -5.98 -8.25
C GLN A 121 3.90 -6.19 -8.95
N ASN A 122 3.12 -5.13 -9.15
CA ASN A 122 1.85 -5.19 -9.87
C ASN A 122 2.04 -5.61 -11.33
N TYR A 123 3.03 -5.03 -12.04
CA TYR A 123 3.36 -5.45 -13.40
C TYR A 123 3.80 -6.91 -13.46
N THR A 124 4.60 -7.36 -12.50
CA THR A 124 5.06 -8.75 -12.41
C THR A 124 3.89 -9.70 -12.21
N LEU A 125 2.94 -9.35 -11.35
CA LEU A 125 1.74 -10.14 -11.10
C LEU A 125 0.82 -10.18 -12.34
N LEU A 126 0.68 -9.07 -13.06
CA LEU A 126 -0.08 -9.00 -14.31
C LEU A 126 0.53 -9.88 -15.41
N ASP A 127 1.86 -9.87 -15.56
CA ASP A 127 2.57 -10.75 -16.48
C ASP A 127 2.34 -12.23 -16.12
N GLN A 128 2.42 -12.59 -14.84
CA GLN A 128 2.13 -13.96 -14.38
C GLN A 128 0.70 -14.39 -14.71
N TYR A 129 -0.27 -13.49 -14.54
CA TYR A 129 -1.66 -13.75 -14.89
C TYR A 129 -1.84 -13.95 -16.39
N ASN A 130 -1.32 -13.04 -17.21
CA ASN A 130 -1.40 -13.14 -18.66
C ASN A 130 -0.78 -14.46 -19.16
N LYS A 131 0.38 -14.85 -18.61
CA LYS A 131 1.01 -16.15 -18.89
C LYS A 131 0.12 -17.33 -18.48
N ALA A 132 -0.51 -17.28 -17.31
CA ALA A 132 -1.40 -18.33 -16.83
C ALA A 132 -2.66 -18.47 -17.68
N VAL A 133 -3.23 -17.37 -18.17
CA VAL A 133 -4.38 -17.36 -19.09
C VAL A 133 -4.00 -17.99 -20.42
N LEU A 134 -2.88 -17.57 -21.03
CA LEU A 134 -2.38 -18.16 -22.28
C LEU A 134 -2.08 -19.66 -22.14
N GLU A 135 -1.53 -20.10 -21.00
CA GLU A 135 -1.30 -21.51 -20.71
C GLU A 135 -2.63 -22.29 -20.60
N PHE A 136 -3.64 -21.71 -19.94
CA PHE A 136 -4.96 -22.31 -19.82
C PHE A 136 -5.66 -22.44 -21.19
N GLU A 137 -5.59 -21.42 -22.05
CA GLU A 137 -6.15 -21.45 -23.41
C GLU A 137 -5.51 -22.56 -24.24
N LYS A 138 -4.17 -22.62 -24.28
CA LYS A 138 -3.43 -23.70 -24.96
C LYS A 138 -3.84 -25.09 -24.48
N LEU A 139 -4.00 -25.27 -23.16
CA LEU A 139 -4.47 -26.53 -22.58
C LEU A 139 -5.92 -26.84 -22.94
N SER A 140 -6.76 -25.82 -23.14
CA SER A 140 -8.13 -25.98 -23.58
C SER A 140 -8.21 -26.48 -25.03
N ASP A 141 -7.36 -25.94 -25.90
CA ASP A 141 -7.26 -26.36 -27.29
C ASP A 141 -6.80 -27.82 -27.39
N VAL A 142 -5.73 -28.18 -26.68
CA VAL A 142 -5.21 -29.55 -26.60
C VAL A 142 -6.24 -30.54 -26.04
N ALA A 143 -7.03 -30.11 -25.04
CA ALA A 143 -8.10 -30.93 -24.48
C ALA A 143 -9.33 -31.04 -25.40
N SER A 144 -9.32 -30.42 -26.58
CA SER A 144 -10.39 -30.58 -27.59
C SER A 144 -10.07 -31.68 -28.61
N GLU A 145 -8.84 -32.23 -28.59
CA GLU A 145 -8.43 -33.35 -29.45
C GLU A 145 -8.78 -34.72 -28.82
N ALA A 146 -9.40 -35.60 -29.60
CA ALA A 146 -9.82 -36.93 -29.15
C ALA A 146 -8.62 -37.87 -28.91
N GLY A 147 -8.52 -38.49 -27.72
CA GLY A 147 -7.51 -39.52 -27.43
C GLY A 147 -6.96 -39.52 -26.00
N ARG A 148 -5.74 -40.04 -25.81
CA ARG A 148 -5.06 -40.06 -24.50
C ARG A 148 -4.75 -38.65 -23.96
N MET A 149 -4.53 -37.68 -24.86
CA MET A 149 -4.34 -36.27 -24.52
C MET A 149 -5.58 -35.66 -23.85
N LEU A 150 -6.80 -35.97 -24.29
CA LEU A 150 -8.05 -35.52 -23.66
C LEU A 150 -8.12 -35.89 -22.17
N ASN A 151 -7.83 -37.14 -21.83
CA ASN A 151 -7.89 -37.60 -20.45
C ASN A 151 -6.80 -36.94 -19.58
N LEU A 152 -5.60 -36.73 -20.11
CA LEU A 152 -4.49 -36.14 -19.37
C LEU A 152 -4.63 -34.62 -19.23
N ALA A 153 -4.81 -33.90 -20.34
CA ALA A 153 -4.98 -32.46 -20.38
C ALA A 153 -6.30 -32.02 -19.74
N GLY A 154 -7.42 -32.66 -20.09
CA GLY A 154 -8.74 -32.31 -19.62
C GLY A 154 -8.97 -32.58 -18.12
N LYS A 155 -8.52 -33.74 -17.60
CA LYS A 155 -8.77 -34.10 -16.19
C LYS A 155 -7.68 -33.65 -15.21
N ARG A 156 -6.42 -33.49 -15.65
CA ARG A 156 -5.30 -33.20 -14.73
C ARG A 156 -4.69 -31.81 -14.89
N PHE A 157 -4.47 -31.33 -16.12
CA PHE A 157 -3.73 -30.07 -16.34
C PHE A 157 -4.65 -28.85 -16.42
N LYS A 158 -5.74 -28.91 -17.20
CA LYS A 158 -6.72 -27.83 -17.37
C LYS A 158 -7.32 -27.33 -16.04
N PRO A 159 -7.70 -28.19 -15.07
CA PRO A 159 -8.22 -27.72 -13.78
C PRO A 159 -7.19 -26.96 -12.96
N LYS A 160 -5.92 -27.42 -12.96
CA LYS A 160 -4.82 -26.77 -12.24
C LYS A 160 -4.48 -25.41 -12.84
N ALA A 161 -4.41 -25.31 -14.16
CA ALA A 161 -4.20 -24.05 -14.86
C ALA A 161 -5.35 -23.05 -14.58
N LYS A 162 -6.60 -23.52 -14.61
CA LYS A 162 -7.76 -22.70 -14.24
C LYS A 162 -7.67 -22.19 -12.79
N GLN A 163 -7.28 -23.04 -11.85
CA GLN A 163 -7.12 -22.65 -10.44
C GLN A 163 -6.05 -21.56 -10.28
N LYS A 164 -4.93 -21.68 -11.00
CA LYS A 164 -3.86 -20.68 -10.99
C LYS A 164 -4.31 -19.32 -11.55
N VAL A 165 -5.11 -19.33 -12.62
CA VAL A 165 -5.72 -18.10 -13.17
C VAL A 165 -6.63 -17.44 -12.14
N ILE A 166 -7.48 -18.22 -11.44
CA ILE A 166 -8.38 -17.71 -10.39
C ILE A 166 -7.59 -17.15 -9.20
N GLU A 167 -6.53 -17.83 -8.77
CA GLU A 167 -5.68 -17.35 -7.68
C GLU A 167 -5.02 -16.01 -8.02
N LEU A 168 -4.47 -15.90 -9.23
CA LEU A 168 -3.82 -14.68 -9.71
C LEU A 168 -4.83 -13.56 -9.98
N SER A 169 -6.05 -13.87 -10.44
CA SER A 169 -7.08 -12.85 -10.64
C SER A 169 -7.52 -12.20 -9.33
N ILE A 170 -7.67 -12.98 -8.25
CA ILE A 170 -7.95 -12.47 -6.90
C ILE A 170 -6.82 -11.55 -6.43
N LYS A 171 -5.57 -11.89 -6.72
CA LYS A 171 -4.40 -11.08 -6.35
C LYS A 171 -4.31 -9.76 -7.15
N ILE A 172 -4.80 -9.73 -8.38
CA ILE A 172 -4.79 -8.52 -9.26
C ILE A 172 -5.99 -7.60 -8.99
N GLN A 173 -7.14 -8.15 -8.60
CA GLN A 173 -8.39 -7.42 -8.40
C GLN A 173 -8.31 -6.17 -7.49
N PRO A 174 -7.46 -6.09 -6.45
CA PRO A 174 -7.31 -4.89 -5.63
C PRO A 174 -6.74 -3.66 -6.37
N TYR A 175 -6.18 -3.85 -7.57
CA TYR A 175 -5.40 -2.84 -8.30
C TYR A 175 -6.06 -2.37 -9.60
N LEU A 176 -7.22 -2.93 -9.96
CA LEU A 176 -8.00 -2.46 -11.11
C LEU A 176 -9.13 -1.56 -10.59
N PRO A 177 -9.36 -0.37 -11.19
CA PRO A 177 -10.57 0.38 -10.89
C PRO A 177 -11.74 -0.53 -11.23
N PHE A 178 -12.66 -0.72 -10.27
CA PHE A 178 -13.92 -1.39 -10.52
C PHE A 178 -14.65 -0.59 -11.60
N SER A 179 -14.52 -0.98 -12.86
CA SER A 179 -15.56 -0.72 -13.84
C SER A 179 -16.69 -1.64 -13.44
N ASP A 180 -17.65 -1.10 -12.68
CA ASP A 180 -18.98 -1.66 -12.61
C ASP A 180 -19.42 -1.87 -14.06
N PHE A 181 -19.31 -3.10 -14.57
CA PHE A 181 -20.09 -3.54 -15.72
C PHE A 181 -21.53 -3.73 -15.25
N GLY A 182 -22.09 -2.68 -14.66
CA GLY A 182 -23.52 -2.47 -14.57
C GLY A 182 -23.99 -2.25 -15.98
N GLY A 183 -24.30 -3.36 -16.66
CA GLY A 183 -25.10 -3.31 -17.87
C GLY A 183 -26.31 -2.43 -17.59
N VAL A 184 -26.46 -1.41 -18.41
CA VAL A 184 -27.68 -0.62 -18.53
C VAL A 184 -28.83 -1.61 -18.60
N ARG A 185 -29.69 -1.61 -17.58
CA ARG A 185 -31.03 -2.17 -17.66
C ARG A 185 -31.98 -1.07 -18.08
#